data_AF-A0A958HAA3-F1
#
_entry.id   AF-A0A958HAA3-F1
#
_cell.length_a   1.000
_cell.length_b   1.000
_cell.length_c   1.000
_cell.angle_alpha   90.00
_cell.angle_beta   90.00
_cell.angle_gamma   90.00
#
_symmetry.space_group_name_H-M   'P 1'
#
loop_
_entity.id
_entity.type
_entity.pdbx_description
1 polymer ?
#
loop_
_entity_poly.entity_id
_entity_poly.type
_entity_poly.pdbx_seq_one_letter_code
_entity_poly.pdbx_strand_id
1 'polypeptide(L)'
;SARAATRAEESRKANLGQIPFHRPASSGVYALVTHYEISRIGFNDITQQYALDEDARLSRHKALLESILYTFLQPNGAMRAAQLPHLVTAQGVVSYATGVLPAPTVSPLNPGFEDEIVRITAGLNRLHSDAVVTRSFAGLADLTEIMRDLVETTHPLRQTS
;
A
#
# COMPACT_ATOMS: atom_id res chain seq x y z
N SER A 1 61.67 -19.00 13.69
CA SER A 1 62.21 -19.14 12.32
C SER A 1 61.49 -18.17 11.41
N ALA A 2 62.22 -17.34 10.64
CA ALA A 2 61.64 -16.36 9.72
C ALA A 2 60.61 -16.97 8.74
N ARG A 3 60.79 -18.25 8.37
CA ARG A 3 59.83 -19.00 7.52
C ARG A 3 58.46 -19.21 8.15
N ALA A 4 58.35 -19.30 9.48
CA ALA A 4 57.07 -19.46 10.17
C ALA A 4 56.26 -18.15 10.19
N ALA A 5 56.95 -17.00 10.29
CA ALA A 5 56.33 -15.69 10.22
C ALA A 5 55.79 -15.39 8.81
N THR A 6 56.53 -15.74 7.76
CA THR A 6 56.08 -15.58 6.36
C THR A 6 54.83 -16.41 6.05
N ARG A 7 54.78 -17.65 6.55
CA ARG A 7 53.62 -18.55 6.34
C ARG A 7 52.34 -18.07 7.04
N ALA A 8 52.49 -17.43 8.21
CA ALA A 8 51.39 -16.80 8.93
C ALA A 8 50.93 -15.48 8.29
N GLU A 9 51.84 -14.74 7.66
CA GLU A 9 51.54 -13.53 6.89
C GLU A 9 50.80 -13.87 5.58
N GLU A 10 51.21 -14.96 4.90
CA GLU A 10 50.57 -15.49 3.69
C GLU A 10 49.16 -16.05 3.98
N SER A 11 48.96 -16.75 5.10
CA SER A 11 47.62 -17.23 5.49
C SER A 11 46.69 -16.08 5.91
N ARG A 12 47.23 -15.03 6.53
CA ARG A 12 46.49 -13.81 6.87
C ARG A 12 46.09 -13.03 5.60
N LYS A 13 46.95 -12.99 4.57
CA LYS A 13 46.62 -12.42 3.24
C LYS A 13 45.64 -13.26 2.43
N ALA A 14 45.71 -14.60 2.53
CA ALA A 14 44.75 -15.49 1.87
C ALA A 14 43.31 -15.31 2.40
N ASN A 15 43.15 -14.96 3.68
CA ASN A 15 41.85 -14.70 4.30
C ASN A 15 41.32 -13.25 4.13
N LEU A 16 42.14 -12.32 3.63
CA LEU A 16 41.71 -10.93 3.35
C LEU A 16 40.96 -10.80 2.00
N GLY A 17 40.98 -11.84 1.16
CA GLY A 17 40.37 -11.86 -0.18
C GLY A 17 38.91 -12.35 -0.23
N GLN A 18 38.34 -12.79 0.89
CA GLN A 18 36.92 -13.16 0.97
C GLN A 18 36.26 -12.39 2.11
N ILE A 19 36.02 -11.10 1.86
CA ILE A 19 34.92 -10.39 2.52
C ILE A 19 33.67 -11.23 2.22
N PRO A 20 32.86 -11.64 3.22
CA PRO A 20 31.61 -12.31 2.93
C PRO A 20 30.74 -11.31 2.16
N PHE A 21 30.66 -11.49 0.83
CA PHE A 21 29.71 -10.77 0.00
C PHE A 21 28.31 -11.26 0.39
N HIS A 22 27.71 -10.60 1.37
CA HIS A 22 26.28 -10.68 1.55
C HIS A 22 25.66 -9.94 0.36
N ARG A 23 25.35 -10.64 -0.73
CA ARG A 23 24.38 -10.11 -1.70
C ARG A 23 23.05 -10.09 -0.96
N PRO A 24 22.48 -8.92 -0.63
CA PRO A 24 21.13 -8.87 -0.10
C PRO A 24 20.21 -9.57 -1.09
N ALA A 25 19.17 -10.22 -0.59
CA ALA A 25 18.19 -10.89 -1.43
C ALA A 25 17.78 -9.98 -2.61
N SER A 26 17.85 -10.50 -3.84
CA SER A 26 17.44 -9.77 -5.05
C SER A 26 15.91 -9.61 -5.16
N SER A 27 15.19 -10.00 -4.11
CA SER A 27 13.74 -9.88 -3.92
C SER A 27 13.46 -9.69 -2.43
N GLY A 28 12.34 -9.06 -2.11
CA GLY A 28 11.92 -8.84 -0.73
C GLY A 28 10.39 -8.76 -0.65
N VAL A 29 9.86 -9.05 0.53
CA VAL A 29 8.46 -8.79 0.87
C VAL A 29 8.40 -7.39 1.46
N TYR A 30 7.58 -6.54 0.86
CA TYR A 30 7.40 -5.15 1.29
C TYR A 30 5.96 -4.94 1.75
N ALA A 31 5.78 -4.15 2.81
CA ALA A 31 4.48 -3.72 3.26
C ALA A 31 4.21 -2.29 2.76
N LEU A 32 3.03 -2.07 2.19
CA LEU A 32 2.52 -0.76 1.80
C LEU A 32 1.22 -0.51 2.55
N VAL A 33 1.08 0.68 3.14
CA VAL A 33 -0.15 1.16 3.75
C VAL A 33 -0.44 2.54 3.19
N THR A 34 -1.64 2.72 2.62
CA THR A 34 -2.11 4.00 2.12
C THR A 34 -3.47 4.32 2.72
N HIS A 35 -3.75 5.61 2.87
CA HIS A 35 -5.01 6.13 3.38
C HIS A 35 -5.43 7.34 2.54
N TYR A 36 -6.71 7.39 2.15
CA TYR A 36 -7.24 8.43 1.28
C TYR A 36 -8.53 9.02 1.87
N GLU A 37 -8.54 10.33 2.06
CA GLU A 37 -9.73 11.07 2.51
C GLU A 37 -10.62 11.44 1.31
N ILE A 38 -11.28 10.44 0.73
CA ILE A 38 -12.10 10.58 -0.49
C ILE A 38 -13.20 11.65 -0.35
N SER A 39 -13.77 11.80 0.85
CA SER A 39 -14.81 12.82 1.12
C SER A 39 -14.30 14.25 0.93
N ARG A 40 -12.98 14.49 1.01
CA ARG A 40 -12.37 15.82 0.88
C ARG A 40 -12.04 16.21 -0.55
N ILE A 41 -12.38 15.39 -1.54
CA ILE A 41 -12.24 15.77 -2.96
C ILE A 41 -13.05 17.06 -3.20
N GLY A 42 -12.32 18.15 -3.48
CA GLY A 42 -12.88 19.48 -3.71
C GLY A 42 -13.34 20.23 -2.45
N PHE A 43 -13.10 19.70 -1.24
CA PHE A 43 -13.45 20.39 0.00
C PHE A 43 -12.41 21.46 0.35
N ASN A 44 -12.86 22.67 0.64
CA ASN A 44 -12.02 23.76 1.09
C ASN A 44 -12.08 23.84 2.62
N ASP A 45 -10.95 23.63 3.29
CA ASP A 45 -10.88 23.60 4.76
C ASP A 45 -11.11 24.96 5.42
N ILE A 46 -10.85 26.05 4.71
CA ILE A 46 -11.02 27.42 5.21
C ILE A 46 -12.49 27.83 5.16
N THR A 47 -13.13 27.64 4.01
CA THR A 47 -14.54 28.03 3.82
C THR A 47 -15.53 26.94 4.25
N GLN A 48 -15.03 25.73 4.52
CA GLN A 48 -15.82 24.53 4.82
C GLN A 48 -16.86 24.21 3.73
N GLN A 49 -16.51 24.51 2.48
CA GLN A 49 -17.39 24.34 1.33
C GLN A 49 -16.70 23.56 0.22
N TYR A 50 -17.49 22.81 -0.53
CA TYR A 50 -17.03 22.18 -1.75
C TYR A 50 -16.92 23.22 -2.86
N ALA A 51 -15.72 23.36 -3.43
CA ALA A 51 -15.43 24.27 -4.54
C ALA A 51 -15.80 23.68 -5.92
N LEU A 52 -16.34 22.47 -5.94
CA LEU A 52 -16.68 21.70 -7.13
C LEU A 52 -18.15 21.27 -7.06
N ASP A 53 -18.80 21.19 -8.22
CA ASP A 53 -20.09 20.50 -8.35
C ASP A 53 -19.91 18.97 -8.22
N GLU A 54 -21.04 18.26 -8.14
CA GLU A 54 -21.02 16.81 -7.91
C GLU A 54 -20.44 16.03 -9.10
N ASP A 55 -20.65 16.48 -10.33
CA ASP A 55 -20.13 15.82 -11.53
C ASP A 55 -18.60 15.92 -11.59
N ALA A 56 -18.04 17.10 -11.30
CA ALA A 56 -16.60 17.32 -11.21
C ALA A 56 -15.98 16.55 -10.04
N ARG A 57 -16.67 16.46 -8.89
CA ARG A 57 -16.23 15.62 -7.76
C ARG A 57 -16.21 14.15 -8.13
N LEU A 58 -17.26 13.65 -8.77
CA LEU A 58 -17.35 12.25 -9.20
C LEU A 58 -16.27 11.92 -10.24
N SER A 59 -16.02 12.82 -11.20
CA SER A 59 -14.94 12.66 -12.18
C SER A 59 -13.56 12.54 -11.50
N ARG A 60 -13.27 13.42 -10.52
CA ARG A 60 -12.02 13.35 -9.75
C ARG A 60 -11.91 12.11 -8.87
N HIS A 61 -13.02 11.66 -8.29
CA HIS A 61 -13.10 10.41 -7.53
C HIS A 61 -12.71 9.21 -8.38
N LYS A 62 -13.29 9.09 -9.58
CA LYS A 62 -12.95 8.01 -10.53
C LYS A 62 -11.48 8.06 -10.94
N ALA A 63 -11.00 9.24 -11.33
CA ALA A 63 -9.60 9.43 -11.71
C ALA A 63 -8.62 9.08 -10.58
N LEU A 64 -8.96 9.42 -9.33
CA LEU A 64 -8.16 9.05 -8.16
C LEU A 64 -8.09 7.52 -7.99
N LEU A 65 -9.23 6.83 -7.98
CA LEU A 65 -9.27 5.38 -7.84
C LEU A 65 -8.54 4.66 -8.98
N GLU A 66 -8.70 5.10 -10.23
CA GLU A 66 -7.95 4.58 -11.37
C GLU A 66 -6.44 4.80 -11.21
N SER A 67 -6.01 5.98 -10.76
CA SER A 67 -4.58 6.27 -10.54
C SER A 67 -3.95 5.38 -9.47
N ILE A 68 -4.71 5.04 -8.43
CA ILE A 68 -4.26 4.11 -7.38
C ILE A 68 -4.05 2.72 -8.00
N LEU A 69 -5.02 2.21 -8.78
CA LEU A 69 -4.87 0.94 -9.48
C LEU A 69 -3.65 0.93 -10.42
N TYR A 70 -3.48 1.99 -11.22
CA TYR A 70 -2.38 2.09 -12.18
C TYR A 70 -1.01 2.14 -11.54
N THR A 71 -0.90 2.60 -10.29
CA THR A 71 0.35 2.55 -9.51
C THR A 71 0.88 1.11 -9.36
N PHE A 72 -0.02 0.11 -9.30
CA PHE A 72 0.35 -1.30 -9.18
C PHE A 72 0.49 -2.01 -10.54
N LEU A 73 -0.31 -1.61 -11.54
CA LEU A 73 -0.27 -2.23 -12.86
C LEU A 73 0.89 -1.73 -13.73
N GLN A 74 1.30 -0.47 -13.53
CA GLN A 74 2.35 0.16 -14.31
C GLN A 74 3.34 0.90 -13.40
N PRO A 75 4.30 0.20 -12.75
CA PRO A 75 5.25 0.79 -11.80
C PRO A 75 6.32 1.68 -12.45
N ASN A 76 6.04 2.27 -13.62
CA ASN A 76 6.96 3.13 -14.37
C ASN A 76 7.10 4.51 -13.68
N GLY A 77 7.79 4.59 -12.55
CA GLY A 77 7.98 5.84 -11.79
C GLY A 77 9.24 5.89 -10.94
N ALA A 78 10.05 6.93 -11.16
CA ALA A 78 11.31 7.34 -10.50
C ALA A 78 12.54 6.42 -10.66
N MET A 79 13.54 6.91 -11.42
CA MET A 79 14.88 6.32 -11.66
C MET A 79 14.93 5.09 -12.57
N ARG A 80 14.95 5.34 -13.89
CA ARG A 80 15.14 4.37 -14.99
C ARG A 80 16.56 3.76 -15.08
N ALA A 81 17.32 3.73 -13.98
CA ALA A 81 18.69 3.21 -13.94
C ALA A 81 18.82 1.92 -13.11
N ALA A 82 17.81 1.57 -12.32
CA ALA A 82 17.73 0.30 -11.60
C ALA A 82 16.58 -0.53 -12.20
N GLN A 83 16.79 -1.84 -12.33
CA GLN A 83 15.73 -2.79 -12.68
C GLN A 83 14.48 -2.48 -11.84
N LEU A 84 13.37 -2.13 -12.49
CA LEU A 84 12.10 -1.98 -11.79
C LEU A 84 11.87 -3.25 -10.97
N PRO A 85 11.49 -3.16 -9.68
CA PRO A 85 11.13 -4.36 -8.95
C PRO A 85 10.00 -5.03 -9.72
N HIS A 86 10.25 -6.24 -10.20
CA HIS A 86 9.22 -7.05 -10.83
C HIS A 86 8.21 -7.40 -9.73
N LEU A 87 7.07 -6.73 -9.72
CA LEU A 87 6.00 -7.02 -8.77
C LEU A 87 5.48 -8.43 -9.06
N VAL A 88 5.93 -9.41 -8.25
CA VAL A 88 5.58 -10.83 -8.43
C VAL A 88 4.12 -11.07 -8.06
N THR A 89 3.67 -10.46 -6.95
CA THR A 89 2.31 -10.54 -6.46
C THR A 89 2.02 -9.37 -5.51
N ALA A 90 0.74 -9.14 -5.23
CA ALA A 90 0.28 -8.22 -4.20
C ALA A 90 -0.91 -8.88 -3.49
N GLN A 91 -0.91 -8.83 -2.16
CA GLN A 91 -2.02 -9.30 -1.34
C GLN A 91 -2.29 -8.28 -0.24
N GLY A 92 -3.53 -8.21 0.24
CA GLY A 92 -3.89 -7.28 1.28
C GLY A 92 -5.39 -7.07 1.39
N VAL A 93 -5.75 -5.95 2.03
CA VAL A 93 -7.14 -5.58 2.28
C VAL A 93 -7.38 -4.16 1.83
N VAL A 94 -8.46 -3.95 1.08
CA VAL A 94 -9.06 -2.63 0.85
C VAL A 94 -10.17 -2.44 1.87
N SER A 95 -10.06 -1.41 2.71
CA SER A 95 -11.09 -1.01 3.66
C SER A 95 -11.60 0.38 3.32
N TYR A 96 -12.91 0.60 3.48
CA TYR A 96 -13.51 1.91 3.31
C TYR A 96 -14.71 2.09 4.25
N ALA A 97 -14.95 3.34 4.64
CA ALA A 97 -16.11 3.73 5.42
C ALA A 97 -17.17 4.35 4.50
N THR A 98 -18.44 4.06 4.78
CA THR A 98 -19.61 4.66 4.10
C THR A 98 -20.21 5.82 4.90
N GLY A 99 -19.60 6.16 6.04
CA GLY A 99 -19.96 7.29 6.90
C GLY A 99 -18.74 7.98 7.50
N VAL A 100 -18.96 8.85 8.50
CA VAL A 100 -17.90 9.59 9.20
C VAL A 100 -17.25 8.68 10.25
N LEU A 101 -16.47 7.70 9.77
CA LEU A 101 -15.75 6.72 10.57
C LEU A 101 -14.38 6.41 9.96
N PRO A 102 -13.41 5.99 10.77
CA PRO A 102 -12.13 5.53 10.25
C PRO A 102 -12.29 4.17 9.55
N ALA A 103 -11.81 4.07 8.32
CA ALA A 103 -11.57 2.78 7.69
C ALA A 103 -10.32 2.13 8.32
N PRO A 104 -10.39 0.90 8.84
CA PRO A 104 -9.29 0.29 9.58
C PRO A 104 -8.09 -0.01 8.68
N THR A 105 -6.90 0.30 9.17
CA THR A 105 -5.62 -0.04 8.54
C THR A 105 -4.72 -0.75 9.54
N VAL A 106 -4.12 -1.87 9.14
CA VAL A 106 -3.13 -2.60 9.93
C VAL A 106 -1.98 -2.95 8.98
N SER A 107 -0.74 -2.75 9.42
CA SER A 107 0.42 -3.00 8.58
C SER A 107 0.53 -4.49 8.23
N PRO A 108 0.75 -4.85 6.94
CA PRO A 108 1.04 -6.23 6.53
C PRO A 108 2.33 -6.82 7.14
N LEU A 109 3.13 -6.01 7.84
CA LEU A 109 4.23 -6.53 8.67
C LEU A 109 3.72 -7.36 9.85
N ASN A 110 2.48 -7.16 10.29
CA ASN A 110 1.79 -8.06 11.20
C ASN A 110 1.23 -9.25 10.39
N PRO A 111 1.65 -10.50 10.64
CA PRO A 111 1.12 -11.67 9.91
C PRO A 111 -0.40 -11.85 10.07
N GLY A 112 -0.99 -11.34 11.16
CA GLY A 112 -2.43 -11.41 11.43
C GLY A 112 -3.21 -10.15 11.03
N PHE A 113 -2.66 -9.30 10.16
CA PHE A 113 -3.26 -8.01 9.82
C PHE A 113 -4.67 -8.12 9.23
N GLU A 114 -4.93 -9.11 8.38
CA GLU A 114 -6.25 -9.29 7.76
C GLU A 114 -7.31 -9.60 8.82
N ASP A 115 -7.04 -10.56 9.70
CA ASP A 115 -7.93 -10.92 10.80
C ASP A 115 -8.17 -9.75 11.76
N GLU A 116 -7.13 -8.95 12.01
CA GLU A 116 -7.24 -7.77 12.84
C GLU A 116 -8.15 -6.71 12.20
N ILE A 117 -7.98 -6.44 10.90
CA ILE A 117 -8.84 -5.55 10.13
C ILE A 117 -10.30 -6.03 10.15
N VAL A 118 -10.54 -7.33 9.92
CA VAL A 118 -11.89 -7.91 9.95
C VAL A 118 -12.53 -7.78 11.33
N ARG A 119 -11.78 -8.03 12.41
CA ARG A 119 -12.29 -7.87 13.78
C ARG A 119 -12.60 -6.41 14.12
N ILE A 120 -11.76 -5.47 13.68
CA ILE A 120 -12.01 -4.03 13.88
C ILE A 120 -13.28 -3.62 13.12
N THR A 121 -13.43 -4.02 11.86
CA THR A 121 -14.63 -3.77 11.05
C THR A 121 -15.89 -4.31 11.71
N ALA A 122 -15.84 -5.55 12.22
CA ALA A 122 -16.97 -6.13 12.96
C ALA A 122 -17.29 -5.34 14.23
N GLY A 123 -16.28 -4.84 14.94
CA GLY A 123 -16.46 -3.96 16.10
C GLY A 123 -17.11 -2.63 15.75
N LEU A 124 -16.62 -1.95 14.70
CA LEU A 124 -17.17 -0.69 14.22
C LEU A 124 -18.61 -0.84 13.72
N ASN A 125 -18.90 -1.92 12.98
CA ASN A 125 -20.24 -2.18 12.44
C ASN A 125 -21.27 -2.52 13.53
N ARG A 126 -20.85 -2.93 14.73
CA ARG A 126 -21.75 -3.05 15.90
C ARG A 126 -22.14 -1.70 16.49
N LEU A 127 -21.26 -0.70 16.37
CA LEU A 127 -21.51 0.66 16.84
C LEU A 127 -22.30 1.46 15.79
N HIS A 128 -22.00 1.22 14.51
CA HIS A 128 -22.60 1.90 13.37
C HIS A 128 -22.89 0.89 12.26
N SER A 129 -24.14 0.46 12.13
CA SER A 129 -24.55 -0.59 11.20
C SER A 129 -24.08 -0.32 9.77
N ASP A 130 -23.40 -1.30 9.18
CA ASP A 130 -22.91 -1.31 7.79
C ASP A 130 -22.06 -0.09 7.38
N ALA A 131 -21.36 0.50 8.35
CA ALA A 131 -20.63 1.75 8.14
C ALA A 131 -19.19 1.55 7.63
N VAL A 132 -18.64 0.33 7.74
CA VAL A 132 -17.30 -0.03 7.27
C VAL A 132 -17.34 -1.32 6.46
N VAL A 133 -16.66 -1.33 5.33
CA VAL A 133 -16.54 -2.47 4.42
C VAL A 133 -15.07 -2.83 4.25
N THR A 134 -14.78 -4.13 4.18
CA THR A 134 -13.44 -4.68 3.93
C THR A 134 -13.50 -5.72 2.81
N ARG A 135 -12.54 -5.65 1.87
CA ARG A 135 -12.37 -6.62 0.78
C ARG A 135 -10.91 -7.07 0.74
N SER A 136 -10.65 -8.35 1.01
CA SER A 136 -9.32 -8.95 0.81
C SER A 136 -9.06 -9.20 -0.68
N PHE A 137 -7.79 -9.17 -1.07
CA PHE A 137 -7.34 -9.52 -2.41
C PHE A 137 -6.09 -10.39 -2.35
N ALA A 138 -6.02 -11.40 -3.21
CA ALA A 138 -4.90 -12.33 -3.34
C ALA A 138 -4.33 -12.26 -4.77
N GLY A 139 -3.86 -11.08 -5.16
CA GLY A 139 -3.27 -10.82 -6.47
C GLY A 139 -3.76 -9.52 -7.09
N LEU A 140 -3.11 -9.13 -8.19
CA LEU A 140 -3.48 -7.92 -8.95
C LEU A 140 -4.83 -8.05 -9.67
N ALA A 141 -5.27 -9.27 -10.00
CA ALA A 141 -6.58 -9.50 -10.60
C ALA A 141 -7.70 -9.14 -9.63
N ASP A 142 -7.65 -9.69 -8.41
CA ASP A 142 -8.61 -9.38 -7.33
C ASP A 142 -8.63 -7.88 -7.00
N LEU A 143 -7.45 -7.25 -6.90
CA LEU A 143 -7.35 -5.82 -6.68
C LEU A 143 -8.01 -5.03 -7.83
N THR A 144 -7.78 -5.43 -9.08
CA THR A 144 -8.41 -4.81 -10.26
C THR A 144 -9.93 -4.88 -10.18
N GLU A 145 -10.48 -6.04 -9.82
CA GLU A 145 -11.93 -6.23 -9.65
C GLU A 145 -12.51 -5.33 -8.56
N ILE A 146 -11.85 -5.28 -7.39
CA ILE A 146 -12.25 -4.39 -6.29
C ILE A 146 -12.24 -2.92 -6.74
N MET A 147 -11.17 -2.49 -7.41
CA MET A 147 -11.02 -1.10 -7.84
C MET A 147 -12.04 -0.74 -8.93
N ARG A 148 -12.32 -1.63 -9.88
CA ARG A 148 -13.40 -1.44 -10.88
C ARG A 148 -14.74 -1.23 -10.18
N ASP A 149 -15.10 -2.13 -9.26
CA ASP A 149 -16.36 -2.02 -8.53
C ASP A 149 -16.47 -0.68 -7.81
N LEU A 150 -15.40 -0.22 -7.15
CA LEU A 150 -15.38 1.08 -6.48
C LEU A 150 -15.55 2.23 -7.47
N VAL A 151 -14.86 2.21 -8.62
CA VAL A 151 -14.98 3.25 -9.67
C VAL A 151 -16.40 3.34 -10.23
N GLU A 152 -17.06 2.20 -10.42
CA GLU A 152 -18.36 2.12 -11.08
C GLU A 152 -19.54 2.36 -10.13
N THR A 153 -19.44 1.92 -8.87
CA THR A 153 -20.59 1.82 -7.96
C THR A 153 -20.58 2.81 -6.80
N THR A 154 -19.48 3.56 -6.61
CA THR A 154 -19.34 4.47 -5.46
C THR A 154 -19.24 5.93 -5.86
N HIS A 155 -19.55 6.81 -4.91
CA HIS A 155 -19.38 8.25 -5.01
C HIS A 155 -18.80 8.80 -3.69
N PRO A 156 -18.06 9.91 -3.73
CA PRO A 156 -17.45 10.47 -2.54
C PRO A 156 -18.50 11.01 -1.58
N LEU A 157 -18.50 10.54 -0.33
CA LEU A 157 -19.37 11.05 0.74
C LEU A 157 -19.25 12.57 0.84
N ARG A 158 -20.39 13.25 0.95
CA ARG A 158 -20.43 14.69 1.22
C ARG A 158 -20.38 14.92 2.71
N GLN A 159 -19.42 15.70 3.18
CA GLN A 159 -19.40 16.17 4.55
C GLN A 159 -20.52 17.18 4.74
N THR A 160 -21.41 16.91 5.69
CA THR A 160 -22.44 17.86 6.11
C THR A 160 -21.94 18.58 7.35
N SER A 161 -22.03 19.91 7.34
CA SER A 161 -21.71 20.77 8.49
C SER A 161 -22.86 20.76 9.50
#